data_AF-A0A1Z4R350-F1
#
_entry.id   AF-A0A1Z4R350-F1
#
_cell.length_a   1.000
_cell.length_b   1.000
_cell.length_c   1.000
_cell.angle_alpha   90.00
_cell.angle_beta   90.00
_cell.angle_gamma   90.00
#
_symmetry.space_group_name_H-M   'P 1'
#
loop_
_entity.id
_entity.type
_entity.pdbx_description
1 polymer ?
#
loop_
_entity_poly.entity_id
_entity_poly.type
_entity_poly.pdbx_seq_one_letter_code
_entity_poly.pdbx_strand_id
1 'polypeptide(L)'
;MSKAPAAILNVAFEQASVSLSTPIIVIPEIAAKVDYVSRYVGNRAVVRLLLACSLAATHRPDVDIRQPYTEINLPTSYSGRNYDESYITGFINQHRLPCNPTTAFLTPALRNRNTTLTPSINLVGRPPKLYQAALELLDDVYEGRITPSELLAETVRCLLLARNEKEQRMETLLADLKKTDGAIPLAAEEIVTLIEQHLRCRGSSRLPVLIVAAAYEAAKSYLGERFLPLAAHNAADEQTGALGDVEIALIDDDLVITSYEMKTRRVTTQDIDRALQKINSTGKRVDNYIFITTDAIEEPVREYAASMYDSTGGIEIVILDCISFLRHFLHLFHRLRSQFLEAYQELLLAEGESAVSQPLKEAFLALRQAAESCREL
;
A
#
# COMPACT_ATOMS: atom_id res chain seq x y z
N MET A 1 37.35 12.35 -12.27
CA MET A 1 36.57 12.78 -11.09
C MET A 1 35.41 11.82 -10.93
N SER A 2 35.27 11.18 -9.77
CA SER A 2 34.12 10.29 -9.50
C SER A 2 32.82 11.09 -9.62
N LYS A 3 31.86 10.62 -10.43
CA LYS A 3 30.52 11.24 -10.51
C LYS A 3 29.77 10.94 -9.22
N ALA A 4 29.12 11.95 -8.64
CA ALA A 4 28.28 11.75 -7.46
C ALA A 4 27.19 10.69 -7.74
N PRO A 5 26.80 9.83 -6.77
CA PRO A 5 25.78 8.80 -6.96
C PRO A 5 24.46 9.32 -7.55
N ALA A 6 23.99 10.49 -7.13
CA ALA A 6 22.78 11.10 -7.68
C ALA A 6 22.91 11.45 -9.18
N ALA A 7 24.10 11.90 -9.63
CA ALA A 7 24.34 12.17 -11.04
C ALA A 7 24.36 10.89 -11.89
N ILE A 8 24.84 9.76 -11.33
CA ILE A 8 24.79 8.45 -11.98
C ILE A 8 23.33 8.00 -12.17
N LEU A 9 22.50 8.15 -11.14
CA LEU A 9 21.08 7.83 -11.21
C LEU A 9 20.34 8.67 -12.24
N ASN A 10 20.62 9.97 -12.33
CA ASN A 10 20.03 10.84 -13.35
C ASN A 10 20.40 10.40 -14.76
N VAL A 11 21.68 10.07 -15.01
CA VAL A 11 22.12 9.55 -16.31
C VAL A 11 21.42 8.23 -16.65
N ALA A 12 21.31 7.30 -15.68
CA ALA A 12 20.60 6.04 -15.88
C ALA A 12 19.12 6.26 -16.19
N PHE A 13 18.47 7.23 -15.54
CA PHE A 13 17.09 7.61 -15.80
C PHE A 13 16.90 8.22 -17.20
N GLU A 14 17.77 9.13 -17.61
CA GLU A 14 17.73 9.75 -18.94
C GLU A 14 17.90 8.70 -20.04
N GLN A 15 18.90 7.82 -19.90
CA GLN A 15 19.13 6.70 -20.81
C GLN A 15 17.92 5.77 -20.88
N ALA A 16 17.37 5.37 -19.73
CA ALA A 16 16.20 4.53 -19.65
C ALA A 16 14.97 5.17 -20.31
N SER A 17 14.80 6.48 -20.16
CA SER A 17 13.67 7.23 -20.72
C SER A 17 13.73 7.35 -22.25
N VAL A 18 14.92 7.51 -22.82
CA VAL A 18 15.11 7.56 -24.28
C VAL A 18 14.96 6.17 -24.91
N SER A 19 15.34 5.13 -24.18
CA SER A 19 15.36 3.75 -24.69
C SER A 19 14.10 2.93 -24.36
N LEU A 20 12.97 3.54 -23.99
CA LEU A 20 11.79 2.79 -23.51
C LEU A 20 11.36 1.64 -24.45
N SER A 21 11.40 1.85 -25.77
CA SER A 21 10.99 0.87 -26.78
C SER A 21 12.02 -0.23 -27.05
N THR A 22 13.28 -0.06 -26.64
CA THR A 22 14.39 -0.96 -27.02
C THR A 22 15.29 -1.26 -25.81
N PRO A 23 15.51 -2.53 -25.44
CA PRO A 23 16.43 -2.89 -24.37
C PRO A 23 17.82 -2.26 -24.54
N ILE A 24 18.38 -1.73 -23.45
CA ILE A 24 19.75 -1.20 -23.40
C ILE A 24 20.74 -2.37 -23.45
N ILE A 25 20.43 -3.46 -22.75
CA ILE A 25 21.21 -4.70 -22.80
C ILE A 25 20.85 -5.45 -24.08
N VAL A 26 21.81 -5.58 -24.99
CA VAL A 26 21.64 -6.26 -26.29
C VAL A 26 21.55 -7.78 -26.18
N ILE A 27 22.06 -8.36 -25.09
CA ILE A 27 22.06 -9.81 -24.86
C ILE A 27 20.66 -10.24 -24.39
N PRO A 28 19.85 -10.94 -25.21
CA PRO A 28 18.42 -11.12 -24.92
C PRO A 28 18.12 -11.88 -23.64
N GLU A 29 18.95 -12.88 -23.31
CA GLU A 29 18.80 -13.69 -22.09
C GLU A 29 19.03 -12.87 -20.80
N ILE A 30 19.94 -11.89 -20.84
CA ILE A 30 20.22 -11.00 -19.72
C ILE A 30 19.12 -9.94 -19.63
N ALA A 31 18.71 -9.34 -20.74
CA ALA A 31 17.60 -8.39 -20.77
C ALA A 31 16.30 -9.02 -20.23
N ALA A 32 15.99 -10.26 -20.62
CA ALA A 32 14.84 -10.99 -20.10
C ALA A 32 14.94 -11.29 -18.59
N LYS A 33 16.14 -11.56 -18.07
CA LYS A 33 16.36 -11.70 -16.62
C LYS A 33 16.14 -10.38 -15.88
N VAL A 34 16.65 -9.25 -16.40
CA VAL A 34 16.43 -7.92 -15.80
C VAL A 34 14.95 -7.57 -15.80
N ASP A 35 14.25 -7.80 -16.91
CA ASP A 35 12.81 -7.58 -17.02
C ASP A 35 12.03 -8.42 -16.00
N TYR A 36 12.32 -9.72 -15.91
CA TYR A 36 11.70 -10.63 -14.95
C TYR A 36 11.86 -10.14 -13.50
N VAL A 37 13.08 -9.79 -13.08
CA VAL A 37 13.33 -9.30 -11.71
C VAL A 37 12.65 -7.95 -11.48
N SER A 38 12.72 -7.04 -12.44
CA SER A 38 12.19 -5.68 -12.32
C SER A 38 10.67 -5.62 -12.31
N ARG A 39 10.00 -6.53 -13.02
CA ARG A 39 8.53 -6.57 -13.12
C ARG A 39 7.87 -7.48 -12.07
N TYR A 40 8.63 -8.28 -11.34
CA TYR A 40 8.06 -9.22 -10.37
C TYR A 40 7.32 -8.52 -9.22
N VAL A 41 6.00 -8.67 -9.16
CA VAL A 41 5.14 -7.97 -8.18
C VAL A 41 5.25 -8.56 -6.77
N GLY A 42 5.42 -9.87 -6.64
CA GLY A 42 5.34 -10.57 -5.34
C GLY A 42 6.48 -10.28 -4.36
N ASN A 43 7.61 -9.74 -4.84
CA ASN A 43 8.75 -9.39 -4.02
C ASN A 43 9.63 -8.33 -4.71
N ARG A 44 9.47 -7.07 -4.31
CA ARG A 44 10.18 -5.92 -4.90
C ARG A 44 11.54 -5.63 -4.24
N ALA A 45 11.89 -6.32 -3.15
CA ALA A 45 13.18 -6.12 -2.50
C ALA A 45 14.36 -6.52 -3.41
N VAL A 46 14.17 -7.53 -4.26
CA VAL A 46 15.23 -8.04 -5.14
C VAL A 46 15.62 -7.01 -6.22
N VAL A 47 14.67 -6.24 -6.76
CA VAL A 47 15.01 -5.17 -7.71
C VAL A 47 15.75 -4.02 -7.02
N ARG A 48 15.42 -3.70 -5.75
CA ARG A 48 16.18 -2.72 -4.96
C ARG A 48 17.62 -3.15 -4.71
N LEU A 49 17.86 -4.45 -4.49
CA LEU A 49 19.22 -5.01 -4.42
C LEU A 49 19.99 -4.72 -5.72
N LEU A 50 19.42 -5.01 -6.89
CA LEU A 50 20.07 -4.74 -8.18
C LEU A 50 20.38 -3.25 -8.36
N LEU A 51 19.46 -2.36 -8.03
CA LEU A 51 19.67 -0.91 -8.11
C LEU A 51 20.83 -0.46 -7.21
N ALA A 52 20.84 -0.89 -5.95
CA ALA A 52 21.87 -0.50 -4.98
C ALA A 52 23.26 -1.03 -5.37
N CYS A 53 23.34 -2.30 -5.76
CA CYS A 53 24.61 -2.92 -6.17
C CYS A 53 25.16 -2.30 -7.46
N SER A 54 24.30 -2.10 -8.46
CA SER A 54 24.71 -1.50 -9.74
C SER A 54 25.15 -0.05 -9.58
N LEU A 55 24.48 0.73 -8.73
CA LEU A 55 24.89 2.09 -8.41
C LEU A 55 26.26 2.11 -7.72
N ALA A 56 26.47 1.24 -6.74
CA ALA A 56 27.74 1.16 -6.02
C ALA A 56 28.91 0.81 -6.96
N ALA A 57 28.74 -0.21 -7.80
CA ALA A 57 29.77 -0.63 -8.76
C ALA A 57 29.99 0.39 -9.89
N THR A 58 28.97 1.18 -10.27
CA THR A 58 29.15 2.29 -11.22
C THR A 58 29.89 3.47 -10.59
N HIS A 59 29.60 3.78 -9.31
CA HIS A 59 30.25 4.87 -8.57
C HIS A 59 31.69 4.53 -8.18
N ARG A 60 31.95 3.26 -7.85
CA ARG A 60 33.22 2.75 -7.36
C ARG A 60 33.64 1.51 -8.17
N PRO A 61 34.43 1.70 -9.25
CA PRO A 61 34.90 0.58 -10.08
C PRO A 61 35.81 -0.42 -9.35
N ASP A 62 36.30 -0.06 -8.16
CA ASP A 62 37.15 -0.89 -7.30
C ASP A 62 36.38 -1.93 -6.48
N VAL A 63 35.04 -1.83 -6.40
CA VAL A 63 34.23 -2.77 -5.61
C VAL A 63 33.74 -3.95 -6.46
N ASP A 64 33.59 -5.12 -5.83
CA ASP A 64 32.93 -6.28 -6.45
C ASP A 64 31.42 -6.13 -6.22
N ILE A 65 30.64 -5.96 -7.30
CA ILE A 65 29.19 -5.78 -7.26
C ILE A 65 28.46 -6.82 -6.39
N ARG A 66 29.01 -8.03 -6.25
CA ARG A 66 28.46 -9.14 -5.46
C ARG A 66 28.75 -9.03 -3.96
N GLN A 67 29.48 -8.01 -3.49
CA GLN A 67 29.90 -7.86 -2.09
C GLN A 67 29.26 -6.67 -1.34
N PRO A 68 27.90 -6.56 -1.28
CA PRO A 68 27.23 -5.40 -0.70
C PRO A 68 27.13 -5.42 0.84
N TYR A 69 27.98 -6.20 1.52
CA TYR A 69 28.04 -6.28 2.98
C TYR A 69 29.46 -5.99 3.46
N THR A 70 29.61 -4.97 4.30
CA THR A 70 30.90 -4.56 4.86
C THR A 70 31.57 -5.67 5.68
N GLU A 71 30.75 -6.52 6.30
CA GLU A 71 31.11 -7.66 7.14
C GLU A 71 31.80 -8.79 6.36
N ILE A 72 31.83 -8.74 5.03
CA ILE A 72 32.68 -9.61 4.19
C ILE A 72 34.17 -9.32 4.44
N ASN A 73 34.51 -8.12 4.94
CA ASN A 73 35.87 -7.70 5.32
C ASN A 73 36.91 -7.83 4.19
N LEU A 74 36.52 -7.58 2.94
CA LEU A 74 37.41 -7.49 1.78
C LEU A 74 37.54 -6.04 1.30
N PRO A 75 38.67 -5.62 0.70
CA PRO A 75 38.82 -4.27 0.16
C PRO A 75 37.76 -3.91 -0.90
N THR A 76 37.23 -4.93 -1.57
CA THR A 76 36.21 -4.84 -2.62
C THR A 76 34.78 -4.82 -2.08
N SER A 77 34.56 -4.94 -0.75
CA SER A 77 33.24 -4.92 -0.15
C SER A 77 32.75 -3.49 0.14
N TYR A 78 31.44 -3.31 0.21
CA TYR A 78 30.80 -2.02 0.44
C TYR A 78 29.47 -2.18 1.17
N SER A 79 28.89 -1.07 1.67
CA SER A 79 27.56 -1.09 2.28
C SER A 79 26.48 -0.86 1.23
N GLY A 80 25.87 -1.93 0.72
CA GLY A 80 24.74 -1.82 -0.20
C GLY A 80 23.53 -1.16 0.46
N ARG A 81 23.30 -1.42 1.75
CA ARG A 81 22.26 -0.76 2.55
C ARG A 81 22.42 0.75 2.54
N ASN A 82 23.64 1.26 2.73
CA ASN A 82 23.89 2.70 2.69
C ASN A 82 23.54 3.31 1.33
N TYR A 83 23.88 2.64 0.22
CA TYR A 83 23.49 3.11 -1.11
C TYR A 83 21.97 3.11 -1.32
N ASP A 84 21.29 2.07 -0.81
CA ASP A 84 19.85 1.93 -0.93
C ASP A 84 19.10 3.01 -0.13
N GLU A 85 19.44 3.18 1.15
CA GLU A 85 18.81 4.16 2.04
C GLU A 85 19.18 5.61 1.65
N SER A 86 20.44 5.88 1.28
CA SER A 86 20.90 7.25 1.00
C SER A 86 20.52 7.77 -0.39
N TYR A 87 20.39 6.89 -1.40
CA TYR A 87 20.22 7.33 -2.79
C TYR A 87 19.04 6.67 -3.50
N ILE A 88 18.92 5.33 -3.43
CA ILE A 88 17.89 4.61 -4.18
C ILE A 88 16.47 4.92 -3.67
N THR A 89 16.29 5.07 -2.34
CA THR A 89 14.98 5.38 -1.75
C THR A 89 14.42 6.70 -2.28
N GLY A 90 15.22 7.78 -2.23
CA GLY A 90 14.82 9.09 -2.74
C GLY A 90 14.52 9.06 -4.24
N PHE A 91 15.37 8.37 -5.02
CA PHE A 91 15.19 8.22 -6.46
C PHE A 91 13.92 7.46 -6.83
N ILE A 92 13.61 6.34 -6.16
CA ILE A 92 12.37 5.58 -6.36
C ILE A 92 11.15 6.48 -6.11
N ASN A 93 11.16 7.22 -5.00
CA ASN A 93 10.03 8.09 -4.63
C ASN A 93 9.85 9.24 -5.61
N GLN A 94 10.94 9.92 -5.97
CA GLN A 94 10.94 11.04 -6.91
C GLN A 94 10.36 10.64 -8.28
N HIS A 95 10.70 9.46 -8.78
CA HIS A 95 10.28 9.00 -10.09
C HIS A 95 9.09 8.03 -10.06
N ARG A 96 8.48 7.82 -8.90
CA ARG A 96 7.33 6.93 -8.67
C ARG A 96 7.56 5.51 -9.23
N LEU A 97 8.77 4.97 -9.02
CA LEU A 97 9.12 3.63 -9.52
C LEU A 97 8.44 2.54 -8.67
N PRO A 98 7.94 1.44 -9.27
CA PRO A 98 7.16 0.42 -8.56
C PRO A 98 8.04 -0.52 -7.73
N CYS A 99 8.60 -0.01 -6.63
CA CYS A 99 9.45 -0.75 -5.69
C CYS A 99 8.84 -0.73 -4.27
N ASN A 100 9.32 -1.60 -3.38
CA ASN A 100 8.93 -1.58 -1.97
C ASN A 100 9.45 -0.30 -1.28
N PRO A 101 8.77 0.22 -0.25
CA PRO A 101 9.17 1.46 0.43
C PRO A 101 10.45 1.28 1.25
N THR A 102 10.66 0.09 1.82
CA THR A 102 11.83 -0.21 2.67
C THR A 102 13.01 -0.77 1.88
N THR A 103 14.21 -0.67 2.46
CA THR A 103 15.43 -1.22 1.84
C THR A 103 15.37 -2.75 1.68
N ALA A 104 16.02 -3.26 0.63
CA ALA A 104 16.18 -4.70 0.41
C ALA A 104 16.93 -5.39 1.56
N PHE A 105 17.89 -4.69 2.16
CA PHE A 105 18.87 -5.22 3.12
C PHE A 105 18.29 -5.49 4.53
N LEU A 106 17.02 -5.15 4.76
CA LEU A 106 16.28 -5.51 5.98
C LEU A 106 15.42 -6.76 5.82
N THR A 107 15.28 -7.29 4.60
CA THR A 107 14.47 -8.49 4.35
C THR A 107 15.13 -9.76 4.89
N PRO A 108 14.38 -10.77 5.39
CA PRO A 108 14.96 -11.98 5.97
C PRO A 108 15.93 -12.74 5.06
N ALA A 109 15.72 -12.69 3.74
CA ALA A 109 16.59 -13.35 2.77
C ALA A 109 17.96 -12.67 2.65
N LEU A 110 18.03 -11.34 2.80
CA LEU A 110 19.22 -10.52 2.54
C LEU A 110 19.88 -9.95 3.80
N ARG A 111 19.15 -9.84 4.90
CA ARG A 111 19.68 -9.29 6.16
C ARG A 111 20.85 -10.12 6.67
N ASN A 112 21.94 -9.45 7.05
CA ASN A 112 23.15 -10.05 7.61
C ASN A 112 23.78 -11.15 6.74
N ARG A 113 23.64 -11.06 5.40
CA ARG A 113 24.27 -12.01 4.47
C ARG A 113 25.72 -11.64 4.23
N ASN A 114 26.55 -11.87 5.24
CA ASN A 114 27.97 -11.49 5.27
C ASN A 114 28.86 -12.39 4.38
N THR A 115 28.48 -12.58 3.11
CA THR A 115 29.17 -13.41 2.12
C THR A 115 28.98 -12.84 0.71
N THR A 116 29.90 -13.16 -0.19
CA THR A 116 29.83 -12.75 -1.61
C THR A 116 28.63 -13.40 -2.30
N LEU A 117 27.75 -12.59 -2.88
CA LEU A 117 26.52 -13.01 -3.54
C LEU A 117 26.78 -13.69 -4.91
N THR A 118 27.19 -14.95 -4.89
CA THR A 118 27.41 -15.77 -6.10
C THR A 118 26.17 -16.58 -6.48
N PRO A 119 26.05 -17.05 -7.74
CA PRO A 119 24.93 -17.91 -8.17
C PRO A 119 24.80 -19.25 -7.43
N SER A 120 25.82 -19.67 -6.68
CA SER A 120 25.82 -20.88 -5.85
C SER A 120 25.16 -20.70 -4.48
N ILE A 121 24.88 -19.47 -4.06
CA ILE A 121 24.26 -19.20 -2.77
C ILE A 121 22.76 -19.47 -2.80
N ASN A 122 22.29 -20.19 -1.78
CA ASN A 122 20.87 -20.37 -1.55
C ASN A 122 20.29 -19.21 -0.71
N LEU A 123 19.69 -18.22 -1.37
CA LEU A 123 18.89 -17.19 -0.72
C LEU A 123 17.48 -17.72 -0.43
N VAL A 124 17.17 -17.92 0.85
CA VAL A 124 15.87 -18.45 1.29
C VAL A 124 14.81 -17.35 1.13
N GLY A 125 14.13 -17.35 -0.01
CA GLY A 125 13.01 -16.46 -0.30
C GLY A 125 12.11 -17.00 -1.42
N ARG A 126 10.93 -16.39 -1.58
CA ARG A 126 9.94 -16.81 -2.58
C ARG A 126 9.72 -15.74 -3.65
N PRO A 127 9.67 -16.12 -4.95
CA PRO A 127 10.02 -17.43 -5.49
C PRO A 127 11.55 -17.60 -5.58
N PRO A 128 12.12 -18.81 -5.41
CA PRO A 128 13.56 -19.03 -5.48
C PRO A 128 14.19 -18.55 -6.80
N LYS A 129 13.48 -18.73 -7.92
CA LYS A 129 13.91 -18.28 -9.26
C LYS A 129 14.22 -16.77 -9.32
N LEU A 130 13.53 -15.94 -8.53
CA LEU A 130 13.76 -14.50 -8.50
C LEU A 130 15.12 -14.15 -7.93
N TYR A 131 15.49 -14.79 -6.81
CA TYR A 131 16.78 -14.59 -6.18
C TYR A 131 17.91 -15.15 -7.03
N GLN A 132 17.71 -16.33 -7.63
CA GLN A 132 18.67 -16.92 -8.55
C GLN A 132 18.96 -15.99 -9.74
N ALA A 133 17.92 -15.45 -10.39
CA ALA A 133 18.09 -14.51 -11.50
C ALA A 133 18.86 -13.25 -11.09
N ALA A 134 18.63 -12.74 -9.87
CA ALA A 134 19.38 -11.59 -9.38
C ALA A 134 20.86 -11.91 -9.11
N LEU A 135 21.17 -13.07 -8.52
CA LEU A 135 22.54 -13.52 -8.32
C LEU A 135 23.29 -13.71 -9.65
N GLU A 136 22.63 -14.29 -10.65
CA GLU A 136 23.16 -14.42 -12.00
C GLU A 136 23.41 -13.07 -12.66
N LEU A 137 22.55 -12.06 -12.46
CA LEU A 137 22.77 -10.71 -12.99
C LEU A 137 23.95 -10.00 -12.34
N LEU A 138 24.16 -10.18 -11.03
CA LEU A 138 25.35 -9.66 -10.36
C LEU A 138 26.63 -10.34 -10.88
N ASP A 139 26.54 -11.64 -11.19
CA ASP A 139 27.64 -12.41 -11.77
C ASP A 139 27.90 -12.06 -13.24
N ASP A 140 26.85 -11.78 -14.02
CA ASP A 140 26.92 -11.28 -15.40
C ASP A 140 27.76 -9.99 -15.46
N VAL A 141 27.61 -9.10 -14.46
CA VAL A 141 28.41 -7.88 -14.33
C VAL A 141 29.84 -8.19 -13.90
N TYR A 142 30.03 -9.08 -12.92
CA TYR A 142 31.36 -9.44 -12.42
C TYR A 142 32.24 -10.08 -13.51
N GLU A 143 31.67 -10.96 -14.33
CA GLU A 143 32.35 -11.61 -15.46
C GLU A 143 32.49 -10.69 -16.69
N GLY A 144 32.02 -9.44 -16.61
CA GLY A 144 32.16 -8.44 -17.68
C GLY A 144 31.27 -8.67 -18.90
N ARG A 145 30.20 -9.47 -18.79
CA ARG A 145 29.23 -9.67 -19.88
C ARG A 145 28.35 -8.44 -20.10
N ILE A 146 28.12 -7.68 -19.04
CA ILE A 146 27.49 -6.36 -19.05
C ILE A 146 28.20 -5.45 -18.05
N THR A 147 28.07 -4.14 -18.21
CA THR A 147 28.59 -3.15 -17.27
C THR A 147 27.60 -2.89 -16.12
N PRO A 148 28.08 -2.42 -14.94
CA PRO A 148 27.19 -1.97 -13.88
C PRO A 148 26.21 -0.87 -14.31
N SER A 149 26.65 0.03 -15.19
CA SER A 149 25.81 1.11 -15.72
C SER A 149 24.70 0.59 -16.64
N GLU A 150 24.97 -0.43 -17.46
CA GLU A 150 23.95 -1.07 -18.29
C GLU A 150 22.91 -1.79 -17.42
N LEU A 151 23.35 -2.54 -16.39
CA LEU A 151 22.42 -3.18 -15.46
C LEU A 151 21.54 -2.16 -14.74
N LEU A 152 22.12 -1.05 -14.27
CA LEU A 152 21.39 0.02 -13.61
C LEU A 152 20.35 0.66 -14.55
N ALA A 153 20.77 1.10 -15.74
CA ALA A 153 19.89 1.78 -16.69
C ALA A 153 18.79 0.85 -17.22
N GLU A 154 19.10 -0.43 -17.50
CA GLU A 154 18.11 -1.41 -17.94
C GLU A 154 17.09 -1.74 -16.84
N THR A 155 17.54 -1.84 -15.58
CA THR A 155 16.65 -2.01 -14.43
C THR A 155 15.69 -0.83 -14.30
N VAL A 156 16.21 0.40 -14.43
CA VAL A 156 15.37 1.62 -14.41
C VAL A 156 14.39 1.63 -15.58
N ARG A 157 14.81 1.24 -16.80
CA ARG A 157 13.95 1.14 -17.98
C ARG A 157 12.78 0.18 -17.76
N CYS A 158 13.04 -1.02 -17.24
CA CYS A 158 11.99 -2.00 -16.93
C CYS A 158 11.02 -1.50 -15.85
N LEU A 159 11.52 -0.76 -14.84
CA LEU A 159 10.68 -0.14 -13.82
C LEU A 159 9.82 1.00 -14.38
N LEU A 160 10.34 1.81 -15.31
CA LEU A 160 9.59 2.85 -16.01
C LEU A 160 8.47 2.27 -16.86
N LEU A 161 8.72 1.19 -17.60
CA LEU A 161 7.68 0.50 -18.36
C LEU A 161 6.59 -0.03 -17.42
N ALA A 162 6.98 -0.71 -16.34
CA ALA A 162 6.02 -1.22 -15.35
C ALA A 162 5.21 -0.09 -14.67
N ARG A 163 5.78 1.10 -14.49
CA ARG A 163 5.07 2.28 -13.99
C ARG A 163 4.06 2.78 -15.03
N ASN A 164 4.51 3.03 -16.26
CA ASN A 164 3.67 3.60 -17.31
C ASN A 164 2.49 2.66 -17.65
N GLU A 165 2.72 1.34 -17.68
CA GLU A 165 1.66 0.34 -17.86
C GLU A 165 0.62 0.36 -16.73
N LYS A 166 1.03 0.65 -15.48
CA LYS A 166 0.09 0.82 -14.36
C LYS A 166 -0.71 2.11 -14.48
N GLU A 167 -0.05 3.22 -14.76
CA GLU A 167 -0.69 4.52 -14.94
C GLU A 167 -1.72 4.47 -16.07
N GLN A 168 -1.35 3.90 -17.22
CA GLN A 168 -2.25 3.74 -18.36
C GLN A 168 -3.47 2.86 -18.04
N ARG A 169 -3.29 1.76 -17.29
CA ARG A 169 -4.41 0.90 -16.87
C ARG A 169 -5.38 1.65 -15.96
N MET A 170 -4.87 2.45 -15.02
CA MET A 170 -5.72 3.29 -14.16
C MET A 170 -6.47 4.35 -14.93
N GLU A 171 -5.79 5.06 -15.82
CA GLU A 171 -6.40 6.08 -16.67
C GLU A 171 -7.52 5.48 -17.52
N THR A 172 -7.31 4.28 -18.08
CA THR A 172 -8.33 3.57 -18.87
C THR A 172 -9.55 3.22 -18.01
N LEU A 173 -9.35 2.62 -16.83
CA LEU A 173 -10.46 2.27 -15.91
C LEU A 173 -11.26 3.50 -15.49
N LEU A 174 -10.58 4.61 -15.18
CA LEU A 174 -11.23 5.87 -14.80
C LEU A 174 -11.96 6.53 -15.98
N ALA A 175 -11.37 6.49 -17.17
CA ALA A 175 -11.99 7.03 -18.37
C ALA A 175 -13.26 6.25 -18.75
N ASP A 176 -13.26 4.93 -18.60
CA ASP A 176 -14.43 4.11 -18.88
C ASP A 176 -15.57 4.36 -17.88
N LEU A 177 -15.26 4.54 -16.59
CA LEU A 177 -16.25 4.95 -15.58
C LEU A 177 -16.84 6.36 -15.80
N LYS A 178 -16.17 7.23 -16.56
CA LYS A 178 -16.73 8.53 -16.94
C LYS A 178 -17.67 8.43 -18.14
N LYS A 179 -17.60 7.37 -18.94
CA LYS A 179 -18.49 7.18 -20.11
C LYS A 179 -19.90 6.74 -19.70
N THR A 180 -20.04 6.15 -18.52
CA THR A 180 -21.32 5.81 -17.89
C THR A 180 -22.03 7.02 -17.26
N ASP A 181 -21.50 8.24 -17.40
CA ASP A 181 -22.09 9.47 -16.84
C ASP A 181 -23.43 9.78 -17.54
N GLY A 182 -24.53 9.59 -16.80
CA GLY A 182 -25.92 9.63 -17.32
C GLY A 182 -26.68 8.29 -17.24
N ALA A 183 -26.01 7.19 -16.88
CA ALA A 183 -26.66 5.91 -16.61
C ALA A 183 -27.49 5.96 -15.30
N ILE A 184 -28.46 5.03 -15.17
CA ILE A 184 -29.25 4.91 -13.94
C ILE A 184 -28.30 4.55 -12.78
N PRO A 185 -28.25 5.34 -11.69
CA PRO A 185 -27.34 5.06 -10.58
C PRO A 185 -27.61 3.71 -9.93
N LEU A 186 -26.55 3.00 -9.52
CA LEU A 186 -26.63 1.72 -8.82
C LEU A 186 -27.66 1.77 -7.68
N ALA A 187 -28.46 0.72 -7.53
CA ALA A 187 -29.32 0.59 -6.36
C ALA A 187 -28.48 0.28 -5.12
N ALA A 188 -29.06 0.49 -3.94
CA ALA A 188 -28.36 0.28 -2.67
C ALA A 188 -27.76 -1.13 -2.57
N GLU A 189 -28.51 -2.18 -2.92
CA GLU A 189 -28.02 -3.55 -2.81
C GLU A 189 -26.92 -3.93 -3.82
N GLU A 190 -26.85 -3.27 -4.98
CA GLU A 190 -25.72 -3.45 -5.91
C GLU A 190 -24.46 -2.81 -5.36
N ILE A 191 -24.58 -1.63 -4.72
CA ILE A 191 -23.45 -0.99 -4.04
C ILE A 191 -22.98 -1.87 -2.88
N VAL A 192 -23.90 -2.41 -2.08
CA VAL A 192 -23.56 -3.37 -1.01
C VAL A 192 -22.82 -4.58 -1.58
N THR A 193 -23.31 -5.17 -2.67
CA THR A 193 -22.68 -6.33 -3.32
C THR A 193 -21.28 -6.01 -3.84
N LEU A 194 -21.11 -4.86 -4.48
CA LEU A 194 -19.83 -4.37 -5.00
C LEU A 194 -18.82 -4.20 -3.85
N ILE A 195 -19.20 -3.51 -2.78
CA ILE A 195 -18.32 -3.26 -1.64
C ILE A 195 -17.98 -4.58 -0.91
N GLU A 196 -18.93 -5.51 -0.79
CA GLU A 196 -18.69 -6.82 -0.20
C GLU A 196 -17.69 -7.64 -1.04
N GLN A 197 -17.79 -7.61 -2.37
CA GLN A 197 -16.81 -8.23 -3.27
C GLN A 197 -15.42 -7.61 -3.10
N HIS A 198 -15.34 -6.29 -2.96
CA HIS A 198 -14.09 -5.58 -2.75
C HIS A 198 -13.45 -5.91 -1.39
N LEU A 199 -14.24 -6.06 -0.32
CA LEU A 199 -13.78 -6.49 1.00
C LEU A 199 -13.19 -7.90 1.01
N ARG A 200 -13.62 -8.79 0.11
CA ARG A 200 -13.06 -10.15 -0.04
C ARG A 200 -11.70 -10.18 -0.73
N CYS A 201 -11.25 -9.08 -1.33
CA CYS A 201 -9.91 -9.00 -1.93
C CYS A 201 -8.81 -9.06 -0.85
N ARG A 202 -7.61 -9.50 -1.23
CA ARG A 202 -6.46 -9.53 -0.31
C ARG A 202 -6.01 -8.11 0.03
N GLY A 203 -5.61 -7.89 1.29
CA GLY A 203 -5.14 -6.58 1.76
C GLY A 203 -6.26 -5.57 2.02
N SER A 204 -7.49 -6.04 2.29
CA SER A 204 -8.67 -5.21 2.48
C SER A 204 -8.85 -4.62 3.88
N SER A 205 -7.86 -4.74 4.77
CA SER A 205 -7.98 -4.31 6.17
C SER A 205 -8.26 -2.81 6.35
N ARG A 206 -7.86 -1.97 5.38
CA ARG A 206 -8.15 -0.53 5.39
C ARG A 206 -9.55 -0.19 4.86
N LEU A 207 -10.20 -1.09 4.13
CA LEU A 207 -11.47 -0.77 3.45
C LEU A 207 -12.63 -0.46 4.41
N PRO A 208 -12.81 -1.13 5.57
CA PRO A 208 -13.84 -0.75 6.55
C PRO A 208 -13.72 0.71 7.04
N VAL A 209 -12.50 1.19 7.24
CA VAL A 209 -12.21 2.61 7.58
C VAL A 209 -12.78 3.52 6.50
N LEU A 210 -12.47 3.23 5.23
CA LEU A 210 -12.90 4.03 4.10
C LEU A 210 -14.42 3.98 3.89
N ILE A 211 -15.06 2.85 4.20
CA ILE A 211 -16.53 2.72 4.13
C ILE A 211 -17.19 3.66 5.14
N VAL A 212 -16.73 3.68 6.40
CA VAL A 212 -17.29 4.57 7.42
C VAL A 212 -17.02 6.03 7.08
N ALA A 213 -15.78 6.36 6.71
CA ALA A 213 -15.41 7.73 6.32
C ALA A 213 -16.22 8.24 5.11
N ALA A 214 -16.44 7.40 4.10
CA ALA A 214 -17.24 7.75 2.93
C ALA A 214 -18.72 7.99 3.29
N ALA A 215 -19.28 7.24 4.23
CA ALA A 215 -20.64 7.44 4.72
C ALA A 215 -20.80 8.82 5.38
N TYR A 216 -19.84 9.19 6.23
CA TYR A 216 -19.79 10.50 6.86
C TYR A 216 -19.58 11.63 5.86
N GLU A 217 -18.66 11.48 4.91
CA GLU A 217 -18.43 12.51 3.90
C GLU A 217 -19.68 12.74 3.04
N ALA A 218 -20.34 11.66 2.60
CA ALA A 218 -21.54 11.76 1.77
C ALA A 218 -22.73 12.42 2.50
N ALA A 219 -22.87 12.19 3.81
CA ALA A 219 -23.97 12.71 4.62
C ALA A 219 -23.61 13.95 5.46
N LYS A 220 -22.38 14.46 5.37
CA LYS A 220 -21.81 15.52 6.20
C LYS A 220 -22.75 16.72 6.42
N SER A 221 -23.32 17.26 5.34
CA SER A 221 -24.22 18.43 5.40
C SER A 221 -25.54 18.17 6.13
N TYR A 222 -25.97 16.91 6.22
CA TYR A 222 -27.21 16.51 6.87
C TYR A 222 -26.98 16.11 8.33
N LEU A 223 -25.81 15.54 8.63
CA LEU A 223 -25.43 15.13 9.97
C LEU A 223 -24.95 16.31 10.82
N GLY A 224 -24.31 17.32 10.21
CA GLY A 224 -23.57 18.32 10.98
C GLY A 224 -22.26 17.77 11.56
N GLU A 225 -21.83 16.60 11.08
CA GLU A 225 -20.69 15.82 11.55
C GLU A 225 -19.71 15.55 10.41
N ARG A 226 -18.43 15.41 10.73
CA ARG A 226 -17.36 15.09 9.78
C ARG A 226 -16.37 14.13 10.40
N PHE A 227 -15.79 13.27 9.56
CA PHE A 227 -14.62 12.51 9.99
C PHE A 227 -13.38 13.41 10.03
N LEU A 228 -12.50 13.17 11.01
CA LEU A 228 -11.19 13.80 11.09
C LEU A 228 -10.19 13.14 10.12
N PRO A 229 -9.09 13.80 9.74
CA PRO A 229 -8.10 13.23 8.83
C PRO A 229 -7.64 11.83 9.26
N LEU A 230 -7.77 10.85 8.35
CA LEU A 230 -7.44 9.47 8.65
C LEU A 230 -5.93 9.32 8.87
N ALA A 231 -5.54 8.75 10.01
CA ALA A 231 -4.13 8.45 10.28
C ALA A 231 -3.59 7.41 9.28
N ALA A 232 -2.30 7.52 8.96
CA ALA A 232 -1.63 6.52 8.12
C ALA A 232 -1.68 5.14 8.80
N HIS A 233 -1.92 4.08 8.02
CA HIS A 233 -2.10 2.70 8.51
C HIS A 233 -0.95 2.16 9.39
N ASN A 234 0.22 2.80 9.36
CA ASN A 234 1.42 2.42 10.11
C ASN A 234 1.75 3.35 11.30
N ALA A 235 0.92 4.36 11.57
CA ALA A 235 1.11 5.21 12.74
C ALA A 235 0.69 4.41 13.98
N ALA A 236 1.58 4.26 14.96
CA ALA A 236 1.20 3.67 16.24
C ALA A 236 0.23 4.63 16.94
N ASP A 237 -0.93 4.12 17.38
CA ASP A 237 -1.97 4.88 18.12
C ASP A 237 -1.41 5.73 19.26
N GLU A 238 -0.39 5.23 19.96
CA GLU A 238 0.27 5.93 21.07
C GLU A 238 0.98 7.24 20.65
N GLN A 239 1.37 7.37 19.38
CA GLN A 239 2.05 8.57 18.88
C GLN A 239 1.07 9.62 18.34
N THR A 240 -0.16 9.24 17.97
CA THR A 240 -1.14 10.15 17.36
C THR A 240 -2.18 10.67 18.35
N GLY A 241 -2.42 9.96 19.47
CA GLY A 241 -3.44 10.33 20.45
C GLY A 241 -4.88 10.14 19.93
N ALA A 242 -5.05 9.37 18.87
CA ALA A 242 -6.34 9.02 18.27
C ALA A 242 -7.06 7.96 19.12
N LEU A 243 -8.37 8.11 19.30
CA LEU A 243 -9.22 7.20 20.08
C LEU A 243 -9.58 5.92 19.32
N GLY A 244 -9.65 5.99 17.99
CA GLY A 244 -9.94 4.87 17.10
C GLY A 244 -9.42 5.12 15.69
N ASP A 245 -9.76 4.21 14.78
CA ASP A 245 -9.36 4.25 13.37
C ASP A 245 -10.07 5.37 12.58
N VAL A 246 -11.29 5.72 12.97
CA VAL A 246 -12.05 6.88 12.44
C VAL A 246 -12.62 7.67 13.61
N GLU A 247 -12.30 8.95 13.67
CA GLU A 247 -12.83 9.88 14.66
C GLU A 247 -13.80 10.84 13.97
N ILE A 248 -14.97 11.05 14.58
CA ILE A 248 -16.01 11.96 14.09
C ILE A 248 -16.12 13.14 15.04
N ALA A 249 -16.14 14.34 14.48
CA ALA A 249 -16.33 15.59 15.17
C ALA A 249 -17.49 16.36 14.54
N LEU A 250 -18.00 17.36 15.25
CA LEU A 250 -18.97 18.31 14.69
C LEU A 250 -18.28 19.16 13.60
N ILE A 251 -19.04 19.73 12.66
CA ILE A 251 -18.42 20.52 11.57
C ILE A 251 -17.63 21.72 12.12
N ASP A 252 -18.14 22.38 13.16
CA ASP A 252 -17.58 23.60 13.76
C ASP A 252 -16.79 23.35 15.06
N ASP A 253 -16.51 22.09 15.40
CA ASP A 253 -15.72 21.70 16.57
C ASP A 253 -14.76 20.57 16.20
N ASP A 254 -13.55 20.55 16.76
CA ASP A 254 -12.61 19.43 16.62
C ASP A 254 -12.77 18.40 17.76
N LEU A 255 -13.72 18.62 18.67
CA LEU A 255 -14.07 17.66 19.72
C LEU A 255 -14.65 16.38 19.09
N VAL A 256 -13.96 15.27 19.34
CA VAL A 256 -14.40 13.95 18.91
C VAL A 256 -15.61 13.53 19.74
N ILE A 257 -16.74 13.29 19.07
CA ILE A 257 -18.00 12.84 19.67
C ILE A 257 -18.24 11.35 19.46
N THR A 258 -17.76 10.79 18.34
CA THR A 258 -17.88 9.37 18.01
C THR A 258 -16.54 8.83 17.54
N SER A 259 -16.14 7.68 18.06
CA SER A 259 -14.92 6.98 17.65
C SER A 259 -15.26 5.59 17.13
N TYR A 260 -14.73 5.24 15.97
CA TYR A 260 -14.86 3.90 15.40
C TYR A 260 -13.54 3.13 15.48
N GLU A 261 -13.63 1.85 15.84
CA GLU A 261 -12.51 0.92 15.92
C GLU A 261 -12.79 -0.30 15.02
N MET A 262 -11.90 -0.59 14.08
CA MET A 262 -12.06 -1.67 13.11
C MET A 262 -11.42 -2.97 13.62
N LYS A 263 -12.14 -4.08 13.53
CA LYS A 263 -11.60 -5.41 13.84
C LYS A 263 -11.83 -6.36 12.66
N THR A 264 -10.74 -6.93 12.13
CA THR A 264 -10.78 -8.00 11.13
C THR A 264 -11.06 -9.39 11.73
N ARG A 265 -11.43 -9.43 13.00
CA ARG A 265 -11.74 -10.62 13.79
C ARG A 265 -12.94 -10.34 14.69
N ARG A 266 -13.45 -11.39 15.33
CA ARG A 266 -14.43 -11.26 16.41
C ARG A 266 -13.95 -10.30 17.50
N VAL A 267 -14.86 -9.42 17.91
CA VAL A 267 -14.69 -8.53 19.04
C VAL A 267 -14.86 -9.33 20.33
N THR A 268 -13.97 -9.09 21.28
CA THR A 268 -13.99 -9.73 22.61
C THR A 268 -14.27 -8.71 23.70
N THR A 269 -14.69 -9.17 24.88
CA THR A 269 -14.84 -8.28 26.04
C THR A 269 -13.53 -7.56 26.40
N GLN A 270 -12.39 -8.23 26.21
CA GLN A 270 -11.07 -7.60 26.40
C GLN A 270 -10.81 -6.44 25.44
N ASP A 271 -11.35 -6.47 24.21
CA ASP A 271 -11.24 -5.35 23.28
C ASP A 271 -12.03 -4.13 23.80
N ILE A 272 -13.21 -4.37 24.36
CA ILE A 272 -14.05 -3.34 24.98
C ILE A 272 -13.34 -2.75 26.20
N ASP A 273 -12.79 -3.60 27.08
CA ASP A 273 -12.05 -3.14 28.27
C ASP A 273 -10.84 -2.29 27.88
N ARG A 274 -10.12 -2.67 26.82
CA ARG A 274 -9.00 -1.88 26.30
C ARG A 274 -9.44 -0.55 25.72
N ALA A 275 -10.57 -0.50 25.01
CA ALA A 275 -11.14 0.75 24.52
C ALA A 275 -11.52 1.67 25.68
N LEU A 276 -12.15 1.14 26.73
CA LEU A 276 -12.48 1.90 27.94
C LEU A 276 -11.22 2.47 28.63
N GLN A 277 -10.17 1.66 28.76
CA GLN A 277 -8.89 2.13 29.28
C GLN A 277 -8.30 3.25 28.43
N LYS A 278 -8.38 3.14 27.09
CA LYS A 278 -7.92 4.15 26.13
C LYS A 278 -8.72 5.46 26.25
N ILE A 279 -10.05 5.39 26.35
CA ILE A 279 -10.91 6.57 26.55
C ILE A 279 -10.52 7.27 27.86
N ASN A 280 -10.47 6.52 28.96
CA ASN A 280 -10.18 7.06 30.29
C ASN A 280 -8.78 7.68 30.39
N SER A 281 -7.79 7.16 29.65
CA SER A 281 -6.41 7.67 29.70
C SER A 281 -6.21 8.98 28.92
N THR A 282 -7.06 9.27 27.94
CA THR A 282 -6.96 10.50 27.14
C THR A 282 -7.64 11.72 27.78
N GLY A 283 -8.55 11.50 28.74
CA GLY A 283 -9.37 12.56 29.33
C GLY A 283 -10.40 13.18 28.37
N LYS A 284 -10.52 12.66 27.14
CA LYS A 284 -11.55 13.03 26.17
C LYS A 284 -12.85 12.28 26.52
N ARG A 285 -13.98 12.98 26.44
CA ARG A 285 -15.31 12.36 26.56
C ARG A 285 -15.91 12.23 25.17
N VAL A 286 -16.07 10.99 24.71
CA VAL A 286 -16.86 10.66 23.52
C VAL A 286 -18.27 10.24 23.97
N ASP A 287 -19.24 10.47 23.09
CA ASP A 287 -20.60 9.98 23.29
C ASP A 287 -20.72 8.53 22.82
N ASN A 288 -20.05 8.18 21.71
CA ASN A 288 -20.11 6.86 21.11
C ASN A 288 -18.72 6.26 20.88
N TYR A 289 -18.57 4.98 21.20
CA TYR A 289 -17.42 4.16 20.82
C TYR A 289 -17.89 2.89 20.10
N ILE A 290 -17.70 2.84 18.78
CA ILE A 290 -18.31 1.83 17.92
C ILE A 290 -17.25 0.91 17.35
N PHE A 291 -17.34 -0.37 17.66
CA PHE A 291 -16.56 -1.40 16.96
C PHE A 291 -17.24 -1.77 15.65
N ILE A 292 -16.48 -1.77 14.56
CA ILE A 292 -16.90 -2.33 13.27
C ILE A 292 -16.12 -3.62 13.03
N THR A 293 -16.82 -4.72 12.78
CA THR A 293 -16.21 -6.01 12.43
C THR A 293 -16.74 -6.54 11.11
N THR A 294 -15.95 -7.40 10.46
CA THR A 294 -16.35 -8.20 9.30
C THR A 294 -16.55 -9.68 9.68
N ASP A 295 -16.55 -10.00 10.97
CA ASP A 295 -16.70 -11.35 11.53
C ASP A 295 -17.99 -11.43 12.38
N ALA A 296 -18.33 -12.61 12.87
CA ALA A 296 -19.51 -12.84 13.68
C ALA A 296 -19.46 -12.04 15.00
N ILE A 297 -20.61 -11.49 15.39
CA ILE A 297 -20.81 -10.79 16.66
C ILE A 297 -21.51 -11.75 17.62
N GLU A 298 -20.86 -12.09 18.72
CA GLU A 298 -21.40 -12.99 19.74
C GLU A 298 -22.31 -12.23 20.70
N GLU A 299 -23.50 -12.76 20.97
CA GLU A 299 -24.52 -12.10 21.80
C GLU A 299 -24.00 -11.70 23.21
N PRO A 300 -23.25 -12.55 23.93
CA PRO A 300 -22.71 -12.16 25.24
C PRO A 300 -21.77 -10.95 25.19
N VAL A 301 -21.04 -10.78 24.10
CA VAL A 301 -20.13 -9.62 23.91
C VAL A 301 -20.93 -8.37 23.59
N ARG A 302 -22.04 -8.50 22.84
CA ARG A 302 -22.98 -7.40 22.58
C ARG A 302 -23.68 -6.93 23.85
N GLU A 303 -24.16 -7.86 24.68
CA GLU A 303 -24.76 -7.56 25.98
C GLU A 303 -23.76 -6.87 26.91
N TYR A 304 -22.50 -7.34 26.93
CA TYR A 304 -21.44 -6.70 27.69
C TYR A 304 -21.19 -5.27 27.22
N ALA A 305 -21.08 -5.02 25.91
CA ALA A 305 -20.92 -3.68 25.35
C ALA A 305 -22.07 -2.74 25.77
N ALA A 306 -23.31 -3.21 25.64
CA ALA A 306 -24.50 -2.43 26.03
C ALA A 306 -24.50 -2.08 27.53
N SER A 307 -24.05 -3.00 28.39
CA SER A 307 -23.98 -2.76 29.84
C SER A 307 -22.99 -1.65 30.24
N MET A 308 -22.08 -1.25 29.33
CA MET A 308 -21.11 -0.20 29.60
C MET A 308 -21.70 1.20 29.60
N TYR A 309 -22.90 1.40 29.03
CA TYR A 309 -23.53 2.73 29.00
C TYR A 309 -23.73 3.31 30.41
N ASP A 310 -24.33 2.53 31.31
CA ASP A 310 -24.55 2.97 32.68
C ASP A 310 -23.25 3.05 33.48
N SER A 311 -22.31 2.12 33.25
CA SER A 311 -21.05 2.06 34.01
C SER A 311 -20.08 3.20 33.67
N THR A 312 -20.16 3.74 32.45
CA THR A 312 -19.34 4.86 31.97
C THR A 312 -20.00 6.22 32.19
N GLY A 313 -21.24 6.26 32.70
CA GLY A 313 -22.00 7.50 32.85
C GLY A 313 -22.48 8.08 31.51
N GLY A 314 -22.76 7.21 30.55
CA GLY A 314 -23.44 7.55 29.30
C GLY A 314 -22.61 7.43 28.01
N ILE A 315 -21.51 6.68 28.00
CA ILE A 315 -20.78 6.39 26.75
C ILE A 315 -21.40 5.15 26.11
N GLU A 316 -21.93 5.28 24.90
CA GLU A 316 -22.53 4.18 24.17
C GLU A 316 -21.45 3.34 23.47
N ILE A 317 -21.33 2.07 23.86
CA ILE A 317 -20.41 1.11 23.25
C ILE A 317 -21.20 0.09 22.45
N VAL A 318 -20.94 0.05 21.14
CA VAL A 318 -21.71 -0.78 20.20
C VAL A 318 -20.76 -1.57 19.30
N ILE A 319 -21.21 -2.76 18.88
CA ILE A 319 -20.51 -3.59 17.91
C ILE A 319 -21.42 -3.76 16.69
N LEU A 320 -20.96 -3.34 15.51
CA LEU A 320 -21.69 -3.44 14.26
C LEU A 320 -20.93 -4.26 13.22
N ASP A 321 -21.69 -4.96 12.37
CA ASP A 321 -21.16 -5.58 11.17
C ASP A 321 -20.98 -4.51 10.07
N CYS A 322 -19.81 -4.50 9.42
CA CYS A 322 -19.44 -3.49 8.42
C CYS A 322 -20.43 -3.44 7.25
N ILE A 323 -20.85 -4.60 6.75
CA ILE A 323 -21.79 -4.68 5.61
C ILE A 323 -23.18 -4.24 6.03
N SER A 324 -23.62 -4.61 7.22
CA SER A 324 -24.92 -4.22 7.77
C SER A 324 -24.99 -2.73 8.07
N PHE A 325 -23.91 -2.13 8.59
CA PHE A 325 -23.75 -0.69 8.73
C PHE A 325 -23.94 0.02 7.38
N LEU A 326 -23.18 -0.42 6.36
CA LEU A 326 -23.28 0.15 5.02
C LEU A 326 -24.69 -0.01 4.44
N ARG A 327 -25.26 -1.20 4.52
CA ARG A 327 -26.61 -1.48 4.02
C ARG A 327 -27.63 -0.56 4.68
N HIS A 328 -27.59 -0.41 6.00
CA HIS A 328 -28.49 0.48 6.73
C HIS A 328 -28.32 1.93 6.27
N PHE A 329 -27.07 2.42 6.19
CA PHE A 329 -26.78 3.77 5.71
C PHE A 329 -27.34 4.01 4.31
N LEU A 330 -27.12 3.09 3.37
CA LEU A 330 -27.58 3.24 1.98
C LEU A 330 -29.10 3.21 1.83
N HIS A 331 -29.83 2.51 2.71
CA HIS A 331 -31.31 2.55 2.68
C HIS A 331 -31.87 3.79 3.38
N LEU A 332 -31.28 4.19 4.51
CA LEU A 332 -31.68 5.40 5.22
C LEU A 332 -31.41 6.66 4.38
N PHE A 333 -30.21 6.74 3.80
CA PHE A 333 -29.76 7.83 2.94
C PHE A 333 -29.78 7.42 1.46
N HIS A 334 -30.89 6.81 1.03
CA HIS A 334 -31.02 6.30 -0.35
C HIS A 334 -30.66 7.31 -1.45
N ARG A 335 -30.97 8.60 -1.24
CA ARG A 335 -30.67 9.67 -2.20
C ARG A 335 -29.18 10.03 -2.25
N LEU A 336 -28.40 9.64 -1.24
CA LEU A 336 -26.95 9.92 -1.13
C LEU A 336 -26.07 8.75 -1.59
N ARG A 337 -26.66 7.66 -2.10
CA ARG A 337 -25.93 6.45 -2.44
C ARG A 337 -24.86 6.64 -3.53
N SER A 338 -25.09 7.55 -4.49
CA SER A 338 -24.09 7.89 -5.51
C SER A 338 -22.94 8.68 -4.88
N GLN A 339 -23.25 9.66 -4.04
CA GLN A 339 -22.27 10.47 -3.31
C GLN A 339 -21.42 9.60 -2.39
N PHE A 340 -22.01 8.59 -1.75
CA PHE A 340 -21.27 7.58 -1.00
C PHE A 340 -20.26 6.83 -1.87
N LEU A 341 -20.69 6.32 -3.02
CA LEU A 341 -19.83 5.53 -3.89
C LEU A 341 -18.69 6.38 -4.48
N GLU A 342 -18.98 7.65 -4.80
CA GLU A 342 -17.99 8.66 -5.21
C GLU A 342 -16.99 8.95 -4.09
N ALA A 343 -17.46 9.30 -2.88
CA ALA A 343 -16.60 9.55 -1.73
C ALA A 343 -15.71 8.34 -1.40
N TYR A 344 -16.27 7.13 -1.46
CA TYR A 344 -15.51 5.89 -1.27
C TYR A 344 -14.41 5.73 -2.32
N GLN A 345 -14.71 5.97 -3.59
CA GLN A 345 -13.73 5.91 -4.67
C GLN A 345 -12.62 6.95 -4.47
N GLU A 346 -12.96 8.19 -4.13
CA GLU A 346 -11.99 9.26 -3.93
C GLU A 346 -11.05 8.95 -2.77
N LEU A 347 -11.59 8.52 -1.64
CA LEU A 347 -10.81 8.10 -0.47
C LEU A 347 -9.90 6.91 -0.81
N LEU A 348 -10.42 5.91 -1.54
CA LEU A 348 -9.65 4.74 -1.96
C LEU A 348 -8.47 5.11 -2.87
N LEU A 349 -8.67 6.02 -3.81
CA LEU A 349 -7.64 6.44 -4.75
C LEU A 349 -6.57 7.31 -4.08
N ALA A 350 -6.97 8.13 -3.09
CA ALA A 350 -6.08 8.99 -2.32
C ALA A 350 -5.16 8.23 -1.35
N GLU A 351 -5.53 7.02 -0.92
CA GLU A 351 -4.71 6.20 -0.02
C GLU A 351 -3.35 5.83 -0.64
N GLY A 352 -2.30 5.80 0.18
CA GLY A 352 -0.97 5.37 -0.27
C GLY A 352 -0.91 3.86 -0.55
N GLU A 353 0.04 3.43 -1.40
CA GLU A 353 0.25 2.00 -1.73
C GLU A 353 0.47 1.10 -0.50
N SER A 354 0.97 1.65 0.60
CA SER A 354 1.18 0.92 1.85
C SER A 354 -0.12 0.59 2.59
N ALA A 355 -1.17 1.38 2.40
CA ALA A 355 -2.47 1.20 3.04
C ALA A 355 -3.47 0.51 2.11
N VAL A 356 -3.52 0.94 0.85
CA VAL A 356 -4.34 0.33 -0.21
C VAL A 356 -3.47 0.12 -1.44
N SER A 357 -3.16 -1.14 -1.73
CA SER A 357 -2.30 -1.50 -2.86
C SER A 357 -2.94 -1.18 -4.21
N GLN A 358 -2.12 -0.88 -5.22
CA GLN A 358 -2.55 -0.65 -6.59
C GLN A 358 -3.52 -1.74 -7.13
N PRO A 359 -3.25 -3.05 -7.00
CA PRO A 359 -4.18 -4.08 -7.48
C PRO A 359 -5.56 -4.03 -6.80
N LEU A 360 -5.61 -3.59 -5.54
CA LEU A 360 -6.87 -3.45 -4.80
C LEU A 360 -7.69 -2.27 -5.33
N LYS A 361 -7.03 -1.14 -5.64
CA LYS A 361 -7.67 0.00 -6.32
C LYS A 361 -8.20 -0.38 -7.70
N GLU A 362 -7.38 -1.07 -8.50
CA GLU A 362 -7.77 -1.57 -9.83
C GLU A 362 -8.98 -2.53 -9.72
N ALA A 363 -8.98 -3.42 -8.72
CA ALA A 363 -10.10 -4.34 -8.49
C ALA A 363 -11.41 -3.60 -8.22
N PHE A 364 -11.41 -2.56 -7.38
CA PHE A 364 -12.60 -1.74 -7.15
C PHE A 364 -13.13 -1.09 -8.42
N LEU A 365 -12.25 -0.42 -9.19
CA LEU A 365 -12.68 0.27 -10.41
C LEU A 365 -13.27 -0.72 -11.43
N ALA A 366 -12.66 -1.90 -11.58
CA ALA A 366 -13.18 -2.95 -12.44
C ALA A 366 -14.54 -3.50 -11.96
N LEU A 367 -14.70 -3.73 -10.65
CA LEU A 367 -15.98 -4.16 -10.06
C LEU A 367 -17.08 -3.11 -10.28
N ARG A 368 -16.75 -1.83 -10.08
CA ARG A 368 -17.67 -0.72 -10.31
C ARG A 368 -18.07 -0.60 -11.78
N GLN A 369 -17.11 -0.66 -12.69
CA GLN A 369 -17.36 -0.63 -14.13
C GLN A 369 -18.30 -1.77 -14.54
N ALA A 370 -18.02 -2.99 -14.08
CA ALA A 370 -18.87 -4.15 -14.37
C ALA A 370 -20.31 -3.97 -13.84
N ALA A 371 -20.47 -3.40 -12.65
CA ALA A 371 -21.80 -3.13 -12.07
C ALA A 371 -22.57 -2.06 -12.86
N GLU A 372 -21.90 -0.99 -13.31
CA GLU A 372 -22.53 0.10 -14.06
C GLU A 372 -22.83 -0.29 -15.51
N SER A 373 -21.94 -1.00 -16.20
CA SER A 373 -22.15 -1.42 -17.59
C SER A 373 -23.27 -2.46 -17.76
N CYS A 374 -23.57 -3.27 -16.75
CA CYS A 374 -24.73 -4.18 -16.77
C CYS A 374 -26.08 -3.46 -16.88
N ARG A 375 -26.12 -2.13 -16.76
CA ARG A 375 -27.33 -1.30 -16.80
C ARG A 375 -27.45 -0.47 -18.08
N GLU A 376 -26.51 -0.59 -19.00
CA GLU A 376 -26.58 0.02 -20.34
C GLU A 376 -27.38 -0.84 -21.35
N LEU A 377 -27.88 -2.01 -20.91
CA LEU A 377 -28.78 -2.91 -21.63
C LEU A 377 -30.20 -2.78 -21.10
#